data_AF-A0A2R4WPB3-F1
#
_entry.id   AF-A0A2R4WPB3-F1
#
_cell.length_a   1.000
_cell.length_b   1.000
_cell.length_c   1.000
_cell.angle_alpha   90.00
_cell.angle_beta   90.00
_cell.angle_gamma   90.00
#
_symmetry.space_group_name_H-M   'P 1'
#
loop_
_entity.id
_entity.type
_entity.pdbx_description
1 polymer ?
#
loop_
_entity_poly.entity_id
_entity_poly.type
_entity_poly.pdbx_seq_one_letter_code
_entity_poly.pdbx_strand_id
1 'polypeptide(L)'
;MRKSFCGCEPETRRAAIAVWSDFCAVAPSPELRDRLKAELAQLRSSGAPLAGILALSRLPRKLGFNDGVIIPPEQFPLGTPQRAVAAAALERAPLRGTVRVIVVLVDYSDKPMAQSADHFRDLFFSTGSLPHGSVKEYYREVTGGLVDLAGEVVGPFRLPQTLAWYANNNFGIGRPSGEARANVMANDAAAAADGSVNFGLYDNDGNGFVDAFIVVHAGGGGEQTGHPGDIWSHKWTLPSARPADGKQIFAYLTIPEDCRIGVCAHELGHLLFGFPDLYDTDDTSEGVGNWCLMGGGSWNGGGDIPAHPSAWCKIQQGWATTTNVTAAGTVTIPDVKASRNVHRLWKDGGGGPEYFLLENRQRTGYDEGLPGAGLLIWHIDESQTSNTDESHYKVGLVQADGKRDLERAANRGDAGDPYPGGANNTAFTGSSAPNSNSYGGQPTLVSVTSISAAGPTMSAVVRVSSKGILKETIKDNKETVKEFKDARDKTAVKEHKDGKEHVKEIKDARDKTAVKDSKDRKESIKDTKDLREKSVVKDARDVPVSPQGPDRGAGSMGAGTAAPGGGEDALLTALLAIEQRLEALEAGLGASGGAEPFIGADRRPDLPGGADHGMPSSASPGPLHHGDRTAKFALDAPQP
;
A
#
# COMPACT_ATOMS: atom_id res chain seq x y z
N MET A 1 -24.24 -53.43 28.40
CA MET A 1 -22.83 -52.95 28.33
C MET A 1 -22.57 -52.65 26.85
N ARG A 2 -22.43 -51.38 26.39
CA ARG A 2 -21.15 -50.63 26.23
C ARG A 2 -20.00 -51.51 25.71
N LYS A 3 -19.20 -51.22 24.67
CA LYS A 3 -19.10 -50.24 23.54
C LYS A 3 -18.12 -50.92 22.53
N SER A 4 -18.01 -50.66 21.23
CA SER A 4 -18.79 -49.96 20.18
C SER A 4 -18.20 -50.38 18.82
N PHE A 5 -18.87 -50.14 17.68
CA PHE A 5 -18.28 -50.35 16.34
C PHE A 5 -17.41 -49.16 15.91
N CYS A 6 -16.29 -49.44 15.23
CA CYS A 6 -15.46 -48.44 14.56
C CYS A 6 -15.81 -48.44 13.06
N GLY A 7 -16.32 -47.31 12.56
CA GLY A 7 -16.58 -47.11 11.13
C GLY A 7 -15.63 -46.05 10.58
N CYS A 8 -14.90 -46.37 9.52
CA CYS A 8 -14.08 -45.41 8.80
C CYS A 8 -14.93 -44.73 7.72
N GLU A 9 -15.05 -43.40 7.77
CA GLU A 9 -15.44 -42.59 6.61
C GLU A 9 -14.21 -41.81 6.10
N PRO A 10 -14.09 -41.57 4.79
CA PRO A 10 -12.95 -40.84 4.23
C PRO A 10 -13.11 -39.34 4.51
N GLU A 11 -12.14 -38.75 5.22
CA GLU A 11 -12.14 -37.31 5.47
C GLU A 11 -12.13 -36.51 4.17
N THR A 12 -13.01 -35.52 4.13
CA THR A 12 -13.12 -34.58 3.02
C THR A 12 -11.83 -33.78 2.88
N ARG A 13 -11.29 -33.71 1.65
CA ARG A 13 -10.20 -32.79 1.31
C ARG A 13 -10.66 -31.35 1.56
N ARG A 14 -10.32 -30.79 2.72
CA ARG A 14 -10.41 -29.35 2.94
C ARG A 14 -9.42 -28.68 1.98
N ALA A 15 -9.94 -27.93 1.02
CA ALA A 15 -9.12 -27.00 0.27
C ALA A 15 -8.48 -26.02 1.25
N ALA A 16 -7.16 -25.82 1.14
CA ALA A 16 -6.46 -24.81 1.93
C ALA A 16 -6.91 -23.43 1.46
N ILE A 17 -7.80 -22.79 2.23
CA ILE A 17 -8.15 -21.39 2.05
C ILE A 17 -7.00 -20.58 2.64
N ALA A 18 -6.46 -19.62 1.89
CA ALA A 18 -5.50 -18.66 2.44
C ALA A 18 -6.19 -17.83 3.54
N VAL A 19 -5.58 -17.76 4.72
CA VAL A 19 -6.08 -17.00 5.86
C VAL A 19 -5.10 -15.84 6.11
N TRP A 20 -5.62 -14.72 6.63
CA TRP A 20 -5.00 -13.38 6.62
C TRP A 20 -4.26 -13.05 7.92
N SER A 21 -3.12 -12.35 7.85
CA SER A 21 -2.26 -11.94 8.99
C SER A 21 -2.23 -10.42 9.20
N ASP A 22 -2.35 -9.97 10.45
CA ASP A 22 -2.15 -8.57 10.85
C ASP A 22 -0.85 -8.41 11.67
N PHE A 23 0.31 -8.63 11.03
CA PHE A 23 1.62 -8.47 11.67
C PHE A 23 2.23 -7.08 11.46
N CYS A 24 1.76 -6.09 12.23
CA CYS A 24 2.23 -4.70 12.14
C CYS A 24 3.34 -4.40 13.18
N ALA A 25 4.53 -4.97 13.00
CA ALA A 25 5.74 -4.69 13.77
C ALA A 25 6.95 -4.88 12.85
N VAL A 26 8.07 -4.16 13.07
CA VAL A 26 9.14 -3.99 12.05
C VAL A 26 9.42 -5.25 11.24
N ALA A 27 9.53 -5.09 9.92
CA ALA A 27 9.78 -6.22 9.02
C ALA A 27 10.95 -7.09 9.53
N PRO A 28 10.86 -8.43 9.44
CA PRO A 28 11.92 -9.32 9.91
C PRO A 28 13.23 -9.09 9.14
N SER A 29 14.36 -9.34 9.79
CA SER A 29 15.69 -9.28 9.17
C SER A 29 15.75 -10.19 7.93
N PRO A 30 16.61 -9.91 6.95
CA PRO A 30 16.76 -10.78 5.78
C PRO A 30 16.97 -12.25 6.13
N GLU A 31 17.80 -12.52 7.12
CA GLU A 31 18.19 -13.84 7.60
C GLU A 31 17.05 -14.52 8.38
N LEU A 32 16.26 -13.78 9.14
CA LEU A 32 15.04 -14.32 9.75
C LEU A 32 13.99 -14.63 8.68
N ARG A 33 13.77 -13.74 7.71
CA ARG A 33 12.80 -13.95 6.63
C ARG A 33 13.15 -15.17 5.79
N ASP A 34 14.42 -15.36 5.46
CA ASP A 34 14.87 -16.51 4.68
C ASP A 34 14.74 -17.82 5.46
N ARG A 35 14.99 -17.81 6.79
CA ARG A 35 14.67 -18.95 7.67
C ARG A 35 13.17 -19.25 7.68
N LEU A 36 12.31 -18.25 7.86
CA LEU A 36 10.85 -18.41 7.84
C LEU A 36 10.34 -18.95 6.49
N LYS A 37 10.85 -18.44 5.36
CA LYS A 37 10.51 -18.94 4.01
C LYS A 37 10.99 -20.40 3.82
N ALA A 38 12.19 -20.74 4.29
CA ALA A 38 12.72 -22.11 4.20
C ALA A 38 11.94 -23.11 5.07
N GLU A 39 11.62 -22.75 6.32
CA GLU A 39 10.78 -23.54 7.21
C GLU A 39 9.38 -23.73 6.61
N LEU A 40 8.72 -22.68 6.11
CA LEU A 40 7.42 -22.77 5.45
C LEU A 40 7.45 -23.73 4.24
N ALA A 41 8.51 -23.70 3.43
CA ALA A 41 8.70 -24.65 2.34
C ALA A 41 8.85 -26.10 2.83
N GLN A 42 9.57 -26.31 3.94
CA GLN A 42 9.71 -27.61 4.59
C GLN A 42 8.39 -28.11 5.22
N LEU A 43 7.54 -27.23 5.75
CA LEU A 43 6.21 -27.61 6.26
C LEU A 43 5.27 -28.07 5.15
N ARG A 44 5.26 -27.34 4.02
CA ARG A 44 4.47 -27.69 2.84
C ARG A 44 4.82 -29.08 2.30
N SER A 45 5.98 -29.63 2.64
CA SER A 45 6.39 -31.01 2.31
C SER A 45 6.28 -32.03 3.45
N SER A 46 6.05 -31.62 4.72
CA SER A 46 6.16 -32.50 5.90
C SER A 46 4.97 -32.53 6.87
N GLY A 47 4.03 -31.58 6.80
CA GLY A 47 2.77 -31.64 7.57
C GLY A 47 2.90 -31.52 9.10
N ALA A 48 4.04 -31.07 9.62
CA ALA A 48 4.29 -30.87 11.05
C ALA A 48 3.77 -29.49 11.56
N PRO A 49 3.56 -29.30 12.88
CA PRO A 49 2.79 -28.16 13.39
C PRO A 49 3.62 -26.90 13.66
N LEU A 50 3.80 -26.06 12.63
CA LEU A 50 4.15 -24.63 12.80
C LEU A 50 2.91 -23.72 12.87
N ALA A 51 1.74 -24.33 13.07
CA ALA A 51 0.46 -23.69 13.38
C ALA A 51 0.44 -22.95 14.75
N GLY A 52 1.61 -22.70 15.35
CA GLY A 52 1.79 -21.61 16.30
C GLY A 52 1.97 -20.31 15.52
N ILE A 53 3.20 -20.03 15.07
CA ILE A 53 3.61 -18.76 14.43
C ILE A 53 2.78 -18.39 13.18
N LEU A 54 2.26 -19.40 12.48
CA LEU A 54 1.39 -19.27 11.29
C LEU A 54 -0.12 -19.46 11.59
N ALA A 55 -0.56 -19.61 12.84
CA ALA A 55 -1.98 -19.59 13.16
C ALA A 55 -2.51 -18.15 13.11
N LEU A 56 -3.25 -17.91 12.03
CA LEU A 56 -3.81 -16.63 11.65
C LEU A 56 -5.05 -16.34 12.50
N SER A 57 -4.84 -15.91 13.75
CA SER A 57 -5.91 -15.45 14.63
C SER A 57 -6.31 -14.03 14.25
N ARG A 58 -7.46 -13.90 13.59
CA ARG A 58 -8.16 -12.63 13.39
C ARG A 58 -8.59 -12.05 14.73
N LEU A 59 -7.74 -11.23 15.33
CA LEU A 59 -8.10 -10.29 16.39
C LEU A 59 -7.69 -8.90 15.90
N PRO A 60 -8.56 -7.88 16.05
CA PRO A 60 -8.35 -6.59 15.41
C PRO A 60 -7.03 -5.96 15.85
N ARG A 61 -6.34 -5.30 14.89
CA ARG A 61 -5.18 -4.44 15.14
C ARG A 61 -5.44 -3.61 16.39
N LYS A 62 -4.65 -3.87 17.45
CA LYS A 62 -4.80 -3.16 18.72
C LYS A 62 -4.55 -1.69 18.45
N LEU A 63 -5.50 -0.85 18.85
CA LEU A 63 -5.38 0.59 18.68
C LEU A 63 -4.06 1.08 19.30
N GLY A 64 -3.30 1.88 18.55
CA GLY A 64 -1.96 2.28 18.90
C GLY A 64 -0.84 1.50 18.21
N PHE A 65 -1.06 0.27 17.75
CA PHE A 65 0.01 -0.64 17.33
C PHE A 65 0.47 -0.36 15.87
N ASN A 66 1.70 0.15 15.72
CA ASN A 66 2.31 0.70 14.49
C ASN A 66 1.41 1.67 13.68
N ASP A 67 0.41 2.27 14.33
CA ASP A 67 -0.48 3.27 13.73
C ASP A 67 -0.13 4.69 14.22
N GLY A 68 -0.85 5.71 13.77
CA GLY A 68 -0.63 7.09 14.17
C GLY A 68 -1.31 7.52 15.48
N VAL A 69 -1.83 6.62 16.33
CA VAL A 69 -2.41 7.04 17.61
C VAL A 69 -1.32 7.50 18.57
N ILE A 70 -1.34 8.79 18.89
CA ILE A 70 -0.46 9.41 19.90
C ILE A 70 -1.23 10.08 21.05
N ILE A 71 -2.56 10.16 20.94
CA ILE A 71 -3.49 10.74 21.92
C ILE A 71 -4.53 9.67 22.29
N PRO A 72 -4.91 9.51 23.57
CA PRO A 72 -5.94 8.56 23.99
C PRO A 72 -7.29 8.82 23.32
N PRO A 73 -8.05 7.77 22.92
CA PRO A 73 -9.36 7.91 22.28
C PRO A 73 -10.35 8.77 23.08
N GLU A 74 -10.23 8.76 24.42
CA GLU A 74 -11.08 9.47 25.36
C GLU A 74 -10.96 11.00 25.27
N GLN A 75 -9.91 11.52 24.61
CA GLN A 75 -9.73 12.96 24.36
C GLN A 75 -10.40 13.43 23.06
N PHE A 76 -10.87 12.52 22.22
CA PHE A 76 -11.59 12.85 20.99
C PHE A 76 -13.10 12.96 21.25
N PRO A 77 -13.84 13.80 20.49
CA PRO A 77 -15.29 13.86 20.58
C PRO A 77 -15.96 12.49 20.39
N LEU A 78 -17.00 12.21 21.16
CA LEU A 78 -17.80 10.98 21.01
C LEU A 78 -18.27 10.82 19.55
N GLY A 79 -18.05 9.62 18.99
CA GLY A 79 -18.34 9.32 17.58
C GLY A 79 -17.19 9.58 16.60
N THR A 80 -16.02 10.06 17.06
CA THR A 80 -14.80 10.09 16.25
C THR A 80 -14.43 8.68 15.78
N PRO A 81 -14.27 8.43 14.47
CA PRO A 81 -13.99 7.10 13.97
C PRO A 81 -12.53 6.72 14.25
N GLN A 82 -12.27 5.42 14.50
CA GLN A 82 -10.93 4.89 14.82
C GLN A 82 -9.85 5.34 13.84
N ARG A 83 -10.17 5.42 12.53
CA ARG A 83 -9.25 5.89 11.48
C ARG A 83 -8.74 7.33 11.70
N ALA A 84 -9.54 8.21 12.29
CA ALA A 84 -9.15 9.60 12.57
C ALA A 84 -8.27 9.66 13.83
N VAL A 85 -8.58 8.86 14.86
CA VAL A 85 -7.71 8.70 16.05
C VAL A 85 -6.34 8.14 15.63
N ALA A 86 -6.33 7.14 14.74
CA ALA A 86 -5.13 6.53 14.17
C ALA A 86 -4.40 7.38 13.12
N ALA A 87 -4.98 8.52 12.70
CA ALA A 87 -4.32 9.49 11.82
C ALA A 87 -3.61 10.62 12.60
N ALA A 88 -3.79 10.71 13.93
CA ALA A 88 -3.35 11.87 14.73
C ALA A 88 -1.85 12.25 14.53
N ALA A 89 -0.93 11.28 14.52
CA ALA A 89 0.50 11.53 14.29
C ALA A 89 0.86 11.93 12.85
N LEU A 90 0.00 11.61 11.88
CA LEU A 90 0.17 12.00 10.47
C LEU A 90 -0.48 13.35 10.18
N GLU A 91 -1.62 13.64 10.81
CA GLU A 91 -2.42 14.87 10.65
C GLU A 91 -1.93 16.04 11.54
N ARG A 92 -1.09 15.79 12.55
CA ARG A 92 -0.50 16.87 13.34
C ARG A 92 0.35 17.81 12.48
N ALA A 93 0.59 19.01 13.00
CA ALA A 93 1.56 19.92 12.41
C ALA A 93 2.93 19.22 12.30
N PRO A 94 3.52 19.09 11.08
CA PRO A 94 4.77 18.36 10.91
C PRO A 94 5.89 18.95 11.76
N LEU A 95 6.57 18.12 12.55
CA LEU A 95 7.63 18.55 13.47
C LEU A 95 8.81 19.16 12.71
N ARG A 96 9.44 20.19 13.30
CA ARG A 96 10.51 21.00 12.69
C ARG A 96 11.55 21.46 13.70
N GLY A 97 12.75 21.75 13.21
CA GLY A 97 13.87 22.23 14.03
C GLY A 97 14.38 21.13 14.96
N THR A 98 14.75 21.52 16.18
CA THR A 98 15.19 20.56 17.21
C THR A 98 13.99 19.77 17.72
N VAL A 99 13.94 18.47 17.40
CA VAL A 99 12.96 17.53 17.96
C VAL A 99 13.62 16.76 19.09
N ARG A 100 13.05 16.85 20.28
CA ARG A 100 13.52 16.23 21.51
C ARG A 100 12.97 14.81 21.64
N VAL A 101 13.87 13.88 21.91
CA VAL A 101 13.63 12.43 22.05
C VAL A 101 14.24 11.94 23.37
N ILE A 102 13.50 11.17 24.15
CA ILE A 102 14.01 10.54 25.38
C ILE A 102 14.25 9.05 25.14
N VAL A 103 15.47 8.58 25.41
CA VAL A 103 15.87 7.18 25.30
C VAL A 103 16.04 6.59 26.70
N VAL A 104 15.13 5.70 27.09
CA VAL A 104 15.15 5.01 28.37
C VAL A 104 15.65 3.59 28.18
N LEU A 105 16.83 3.31 28.73
CA LEU A 105 17.43 1.98 28.75
C LEU A 105 16.81 1.16 29.88
N VAL A 106 16.42 -0.08 29.61
CA VAL A 106 15.81 -0.97 30.60
C VAL A 106 16.39 -2.37 30.59
N ASP A 107 16.51 -2.98 31.76
CA ASP A 107 17.02 -4.33 31.94
C ASP A 107 16.23 -5.15 32.97
N TYR A 108 16.56 -6.44 33.06
CA TYR A 108 15.74 -7.43 33.75
C TYR A 108 16.57 -8.29 34.70
N SER A 109 15.92 -8.95 35.67
CA SER A 109 16.58 -9.85 36.62
C SER A 109 17.14 -11.11 35.98
N ASP A 110 16.55 -11.57 34.87
CA ASP A 110 17.01 -12.68 34.02
C ASP A 110 17.89 -12.22 32.84
N LYS A 111 17.86 -10.93 32.50
CA LYS A 111 18.59 -10.37 31.35
C LYS A 111 19.09 -8.94 31.64
N PRO A 112 20.31 -8.79 32.17
CA PRO A 112 20.96 -7.49 32.31
C PRO A 112 21.34 -6.88 30.95
N MET A 113 21.40 -5.54 30.89
CA MET A 113 21.89 -4.80 29.72
C MET A 113 23.40 -5.04 29.54
N ALA A 114 23.82 -5.40 28.33
CA ALA A 114 25.22 -5.56 27.95
C ALA A 114 25.79 -4.29 27.30
N GLN A 115 24.98 -3.54 26.55
CA GLN A 115 25.39 -2.27 25.95
C GLN A 115 25.46 -1.11 26.94
N SER A 116 26.35 -0.16 26.68
CA SER A 116 26.51 1.04 27.51
C SER A 116 25.55 2.17 27.08
N ALA A 117 25.30 3.12 27.98
CA ALA A 117 24.57 4.34 27.62
C ALA A 117 25.31 5.18 26.56
N ASP A 118 26.64 5.12 26.50
CA ASP A 118 27.44 5.77 25.46
C ASP A 118 27.16 5.19 24.06
N HIS A 119 26.99 3.88 23.93
CA HIS A 119 26.62 3.26 22.66
C HIS A 119 25.32 3.85 22.10
N PHE A 120 24.29 4.00 22.93
CA PHE A 120 23.02 4.59 22.50
C PHE A 120 23.09 6.12 22.33
N ARG A 121 23.94 6.82 23.09
CA ARG A 121 24.23 8.24 22.83
C ARG A 121 24.81 8.44 21.44
N ASP A 122 25.76 7.58 21.06
CA ASP A 122 26.36 7.61 19.73
C ASP A 122 25.36 7.22 18.63
N LEU A 123 24.62 6.11 18.82
CA LEU A 123 23.61 5.63 17.88
C LEU A 123 22.52 6.67 17.58
N PHE A 124 21.99 7.34 18.60
CA PHE A 124 20.89 8.29 18.40
C PHE A 124 21.35 9.71 18.06
N PHE A 125 22.41 10.21 18.70
CA PHE A 125 22.65 11.66 18.78
C PHE A 125 24.03 12.14 18.30
N SER A 126 24.97 11.24 17.95
CA SER A 126 26.29 11.66 17.46
C SER A 126 26.24 12.33 16.08
N THR A 127 27.37 12.88 15.64
CA THR A 127 27.54 13.39 14.28
C THR A 127 28.97 13.10 13.82
N GLY A 128 29.13 12.32 12.76
CA GLY A 128 30.42 11.87 12.24
C GLY A 128 31.17 10.85 13.12
N SER A 129 30.53 10.26 14.13
CA SER A 129 31.15 9.26 15.01
C SER A 129 30.98 7.82 14.52
N LEU A 130 29.88 7.52 13.81
CA LEU A 130 29.56 6.18 13.31
C LEU A 130 29.82 6.05 11.81
N PRO A 131 30.26 4.88 11.29
CA PRO A 131 30.63 4.70 9.88
C PRO A 131 29.53 5.05 8.87
N HIS A 132 28.27 4.86 9.26
CA HIS A 132 27.08 5.15 8.45
C HIS A 132 26.19 6.22 9.12
N GLY A 133 26.76 7.02 10.02
CA GLY A 133 26.08 8.06 10.79
C GLY A 133 25.11 7.55 11.87
N SER A 134 24.58 8.49 12.64
CA SER A 134 23.57 8.27 13.70
C SER A 134 22.12 8.43 13.19
N VAL A 135 21.14 8.05 14.02
CA VAL A 135 19.70 8.30 13.75
C VAL A 135 19.43 9.81 13.53
N LYS A 136 20.13 10.69 14.26
CA LYS A 136 20.12 12.15 14.04
C LYS A 136 20.61 12.52 12.64
N GLU A 137 21.72 11.94 12.17
CA GLU A 137 22.26 12.21 10.84
C GLU A 137 21.34 11.70 9.73
N TYR A 138 20.75 10.51 9.90
CA TYR A 138 19.70 9.98 9.02
C TYR A 138 18.54 10.96 8.88
N TYR A 139 17.92 11.38 10.00
CA TYR A 139 16.79 12.31 9.91
C TYR A 139 17.18 13.67 9.34
N ARG A 140 18.39 14.15 9.63
CA ARG A 140 18.90 15.38 9.03
C ARG A 140 19.03 15.26 7.51
N GLU A 141 19.50 14.13 6.98
CA GLU A 141 19.57 13.92 5.52
C GLU A 141 18.18 13.72 4.88
N VAL A 142 17.34 12.81 5.40
CA VAL A 142 16.05 12.48 4.74
C VAL A 142 15.05 13.63 4.77
N THR A 143 15.14 14.51 5.77
CA THR A 143 14.33 15.73 5.89
C THR A 143 14.96 16.98 5.27
N GLY A 144 16.25 16.94 4.90
CA GLY A 144 16.95 18.09 4.32
C GLY A 144 17.27 19.18 5.34
N GLY A 145 17.51 18.79 6.60
CA GLY A 145 17.74 19.70 7.72
C GLY A 145 16.49 20.34 8.31
N LEU A 146 15.28 19.92 7.90
CA LEU A 146 14.03 20.38 8.50
C LEU A 146 13.82 19.82 9.92
N VAL A 147 14.41 18.67 10.23
CA VAL A 147 14.42 18.03 11.56
C VAL A 147 15.88 17.79 11.97
N ASP A 148 16.18 18.12 13.23
CA ASP A 148 17.44 17.77 13.90
C ASP A 148 17.10 17.11 15.24
N LEU A 149 17.46 15.84 15.42
CA LEU A 149 17.16 15.13 16.67
C LEU A 149 18.13 15.55 17.78
N ALA A 150 17.59 15.75 18.98
CA ALA A 150 18.35 15.94 20.20
C ALA A 150 17.66 15.19 21.36
N GLY A 151 18.37 14.93 22.45
CA GLY A 151 17.81 14.12 23.51
C GLY A 151 18.80 13.74 24.59
N GLU A 152 18.38 12.82 25.43
CA GLU A 152 19.22 12.19 26.45
C GLU A 152 19.00 10.68 26.46
N VAL A 153 19.97 9.97 27.03
CA VAL A 153 19.94 8.52 27.26
C VAL A 153 20.08 8.32 28.77
N VAL A 154 19.14 7.61 29.37
CA VAL A 154 19.07 7.35 30.81
C VAL A 154 18.90 5.86 31.11
N GLY A 155 19.33 5.43 32.30
CA GLY A 155 19.35 4.02 32.71
C GLY A 155 20.72 3.36 32.50
N PRO A 156 20.79 2.01 32.45
CA PRO A 156 19.67 1.08 32.48
C PRO A 156 18.89 1.08 33.80
N PHE A 157 17.57 1.01 33.70
CA PHE A 157 16.68 0.81 34.84
C PHE A 157 16.20 -0.64 34.93
N ARG A 158 16.32 -1.23 36.11
CA ARG A 158 15.82 -2.59 36.38
C ARG A 158 14.30 -2.59 36.48
N LEU A 159 13.63 -3.26 35.55
CA LEU A 159 12.18 -3.43 35.57
C LEU A 159 11.73 -4.47 36.61
N PRO A 160 10.48 -4.38 37.10
CA PRO A 160 9.97 -5.25 38.17
C PRO A 160 9.72 -6.70 37.74
N GLN A 161 9.53 -6.97 36.44
CA GLN A 161 9.36 -8.33 35.90
C GLN A 161 10.57 -8.77 35.05
N THR A 162 10.61 -10.05 34.71
CA THR A 162 11.63 -10.65 33.84
C THR A 162 11.37 -10.37 32.36
N LEU A 163 12.42 -10.43 31.51
CA LEU A 163 12.26 -10.41 30.05
C LEU A 163 11.30 -11.51 29.62
N ALA A 164 11.48 -12.73 30.15
CA ALA A 164 10.58 -13.86 29.87
C ALA A 164 9.10 -13.58 30.21
N TRP A 165 8.81 -12.72 31.21
CA TRP A 165 7.45 -12.34 31.57
C TRP A 165 6.87 -11.30 30.61
N TYR A 166 7.64 -10.29 30.20
CA TYR A 166 7.21 -9.23 29.27
C TYR A 166 7.11 -9.75 27.83
N ALA A 167 8.08 -10.55 27.36
CA ALA A 167 8.01 -11.23 26.07
C ALA A 167 6.92 -12.31 26.03
N ASN A 168 6.58 -12.90 27.19
CA ASN A 168 5.46 -13.83 27.41
C ASN A 168 5.41 -15.04 26.43
N ASN A 169 6.57 -15.43 25.89
CA ASN A 169 6.68 -16.39 24.78
C ASN A 169 5.73 -16.05 23.59
N ASN A 170 5.49 -14.76 23.36
CA ASN A 170 4.65 -14.24 22.29
C ASN A 170 5.14 -12.89 21.71
N PHE A 171 6.46 -12.68 21.75
CA PHE A 171 7.16 -11.46 21.34
C PHE A 171 6.77 -10.19 22.11
N GLY A 172 6.08 -10.33 23.25
CA GLY A 172 5.50 -9.25 24.04
C GLY A 172 4.29 -8.55 23.41
N ILE A 173 3.95 -8.90 22.16
CA ILE A 173 2.89 -8.28 21.34
C ILE A 173 1.65 -9.18 21.19
N GLY A 174 1.71 -10.42 21.69
CA GLY A 174 0.58 -11.36 21.64
C GLY A 174 0.63 -12.35 20.48
N ARG A 175 1.75 -12.48 19.75
CA ARG A 175 1.90 -13.37 18.60
C ARG A 175 2.69 -14.62 18.97
N PRO A 176 2.20 -15.86 18.70
CA PRO A 176 0.98 -16.17 17.93
C PRO A 176 -0.30 -16.12 18.75
N SER A 177 -0.22 -16.15 20.08
CA SER A 177 -1.38 -15.96 20.95
C SER A 177 -0.98 -15.51 22.36
N GLY A 178 -1.98 -15.17 23.17
CA GLY A 178 -1.81 -14.76 24.56
C GLY A 178 -1.82 -13.24 24.75
N GLU A 179 -1.73 -12.83 26.01
CA GLU A 179 -1.70 -11.41 26.38
C GLU A 179 -0.40 -10.77 25.92
N ALA A 180 -0.50 -9.58 25.32
CA ALA A 180 0.64 -8.72 25.07
C ALA A 180 1.01 -7.98 26.35
N ARG A 181 2.31 -7.80 26.60
CA ARG A 181 2.85 -7.17 27.81
C ARG A 181 3.96 -6.15 27.55
N ALA A 182 4.37 -5.93 26.30
CA ALA A 182 5.34 -4.90 25.96
C ALA A 182 4.84 -3.46 26.28
N ASN A 183 3.52 -3.22 26.22
CA ASN A 183 2.94 -1.95 26.68
C ASN A 183 3.01 -1.79 28.22
N VAL A 184 2.95 -2.90 28.97
CA VAL A 184 3.20 -2.89 30.42
C VAL A 184 4.68 -2.62 30.71
N MET A 185 5.60 -3.23 29.96
CA MET A 185 7.04 -2.93 30.01
C MET A 185 7.31 -1.44 29.80
N ALA A 186 6.71 -0.83 28.78
CA ALA A 186 6.88 0.60 28.52
C ALA A 186 6.31 1.49 29.63
N ASN A 187 5.20 1.10 30.26
CA ASN A 187 4.66 1.81 31.42
C ASN A 187 5.58 1.69 32.65
N ASP A 188 6.17 0.53 32.88
CA ASP A 188 7.11 0.29 33.97
C ASP A 188 8.45 1.02 33.72
N ALA A 189 8.89 1.11 32.45
CA ALA A 189 10.03 1.91 32.02
C ALA A 189 9.82 3.41 32.30
N ALA A 190 8.64 3.93 31.95
CA ALA A 190 8.24 5.30 32.29
C ALA A 190 8.22 5.51 33.81
N ALA A 191 7.75 4.51 34.58
CA ALA A 191 7.74 4.57 36.05
C ALA A 191 9.14 4.61 36.67
N ALA A 192 10.09 3.87 36.11
CA ALA A 192 11.46 3.84 36.62
C ALA A 192 12.24 5.11 36.26
N ALA A 193 11.96 5.71 35.10
CA ALA A 193 12.60 6.93 34.63
C ALA A 193 12.03 8.23 35.23
N ASP A 194 10.78 8.22 35.73
CA ASP A 194 10.03 9.37 36.29
C ASP A 194 10.83 10.21 37.30
N GLY A 195 11.67 9.58 38.14
CA GLY A 195 12.50 10.26 39.13
C GLY A 195 13.82 10.84 38.60
N SER A 196 14.15 10.61 37.32
CA SER A 196 15.44 10.94 36.70
C SER A 196 15.32 11.79 35.43
N VAL A 197 14.14 11.88 34.82
CA VAL A 197 13.87 12.56 33.55
C VAL A 197 12.82 13.63 33.78
N ASN A 198 12.97 14.80 33.15
CA ASN A 198 11.88 15.77 33.02
C ASN A 198 11.15 15.52 31.70
N PHE A 199 10.09 14.72 31.75
CA PHE A 199 9.28 14.35 30.58
C PHE A 199 8.60 15.56 29.93
N GLY A 200 8.42 16.66 30.68
CA GLY A 200 7.82 17.90 30.22
C GLY A 200 8.57 18.59 29.07
N LEU A 201 9.84 18.21 28.83
CA LEU A 201 10.68 18.71 27.74
C LEU A 201 10.45 18.03 26.40
N TYR A 202 9.67 16.94 26.36
CA TYR A 202 9.51 16.07 25.18
C TYR A 202 8.14 16.17 24.49
N ASP A 203 7.35 17.18 24.88
CA ASP A 203 6.20 17.70 24.14
C ASP A 203 6.69 18.80 23.18
N ASN A 204 6.94 18.43 21.92
CA ASN A 204 7.58 19.26 20.90
C ASN A 204 6.58 20.14 20.13
N ASP A 205 5.31 19.74 20.06
CA ASP A 205 4.26 20.49 19.36
C ASP A 205 3.29 21.24 20.30
N GLY A 206 3.39 20.99 21.62
CA GLY A 206 2.61 21.66 22.66
C GLY A 206 1.24 21.03 22.94
N ASN A 207 0.94 19.85 22.38
CA ASN A 207 -0.35 19.18 22.51
C ASN A 207 -0.63 18.61 23.91
N GLY A 208 0.37 18.56 24.81
CA GLY A 208 0.26 18.02 26.17
C GLY A 208 0.83 16.60 26.34
N PHE A 209 1.31 15.97 25.27
CA PHE A 209 1.88 14.62 25.28
C PHE A 209 3.37 14.59 24.99
N VAL A 210 4.05 13.57 25.50
CA VAL A 210 5.43 13.24 25.11
C VAL A 210 5.40 12.57 23.73
N ASP A 211 6.10 13.17 22.77
CA ASP A 211 6.07 12.72 21.37
C ASP A 211 6.97 11.53 21.09
N ALA A 212 8.09 11.42 21.80
CA ALA A 212 9.18 10.51 21.47
C ALA A 212 9.76 9.86 22.72
N PHE A 213 8.97 8.96 23.31
CA PHE A 213 9.39 8.06 24.37
C PHE A 213 9.91 6.73 23.77
N ILE A 214 11.22 6.54 23.82
CA ILE A 214 11.92 5.33 23.33
C ILE A 214 12.29 4.45 24.52
N VAL A 215 11.93 3.18 24.46
CA VAL A 215 12.35 2.15 25.43
C VAL A 215 13.32 1.18 24.75
N VAL A 216 14.60 1.23 25.13
CA VAL A 216 15.62 0.27 24.67
C VAL A 216 15.73 -0.85 25.69
N HIS A 217 15.38 -2.07 25.31
CA HIS A 217 15.41 -3.21 26.23
C HIS A 217 16.64 -4.08 26.07
N ALA A 218 17.17 -4.62 27.17
CA ALA A 218 18.15 -5.70 27.13
C ALA A 218 17.58 -6.94 26.39
N GLY A 219 18.45 -7.70 25.73
CA GLY A 219 18.05 -8.79 24.83
C GLY A 219 17.98 -8.38 23.37
N GLY A 220 18.01 -9.40 22.51
CA GLY A 220 17.97 -9.20 21.06
C GLY A 220 16.55 -8.95 20.56
N GLY A 221 16.44 -8.42 19.36
CA GLY A 221 15.15 -8.18 18.71
C GLY A 221 14.52 -9.47 18.18
N GLY A 222 13.23 -9.69 18.48
CA GLY A 222 12.43 -10.77 17.88
C GLY A 222 12.47 -10.76 16.35
N GLU A 223 12.60 -9.57 15.74
CA GLU A 223 12.78 -9.35 14.30
C GLU A 223 14.09 -9.89 13.73
N GLN A 224 15.10 -10.14 14.57
CA GLN A 224 16.38 -10.76 14.18
C GLN A 224 16.43 -12.22 14.61
N THR A 225 16.09 -12.52 15.87
CA THR A 225 16.24 -13.86 16.44
C THR A 225 15.18 -14.82 15.90
N GLY A 226 13.93 -14.35 15.77
CA GLY A 226 12.74 -15.16 15.56
C GLY A 226 12.27 -15.92 16.80
N HIS A 227 12.88 -15.66 17.97
CA HIS A 227 12.60 -16.40 19.19
C HIS A 227 11.49 -15.71 20.02
N PRO A 228 10.36 -16.37 20.31
CA PRO A 228 9.18 -15.73 20.91
C PRO A 228 9.38 -15.27 22.37
N GLY A 229 10.48 -15.66 23.01
CA GLY A 229 10.92 -15.16 24.33
C GLY A 229 11.74 -13.86 24.28
N ASP A 230 12.07 -13.36 23.10
CA ASP A 230 12.59 -12.00 22.88
C ASP A 230 11.41 -11.05 22.59
N ILE A 231 11.60 -9.73 22.71
CA ILE A 231 10.58 -8.74 22.33
C ILE A 231 10.83 -8.31 20.88
N TRP A 232 9.79 -8.21 20.07
CA TRP A 232 9.88 -7.71 18.69
C TRP A 232 9.70 -6.19 18.69
N SER A 233 10.57 -5.45 17.99
CA SER A 233 10.49 -3.97 17.93
C SER A 233 9.15 -3.46 17.38
N HIS A 234 8.58 -2.43 18.01
CA HIS A 234 7.30 -1.84 17.61
C HIS A 234 7.04 -0.47 18.24
N LYS A 235 6.13 0.28 17.63
CA LYS A 235 5.46 1.45 18.19
C LYS A 235 4.09 1.04 18.75
N TRP A 236 3.77 1.45 19.97
CA TRP A 236 2.45 1.23 20.54
C TRP A 236 2.07 2.33 21.55
N THR A 237 1.12 2.04 22.44
CA THR A 237 0.59 2.95 23.45
C THR A 237 0.56 2.25 24.80
N LEU A 238 0.82 3.00 25.87
CA LEU A 238 0.67 2.54 27.25
C LEU A 238 -0.78 2.08 27.53
N PRO A 239 -1.02 1.20 28.53
CA PRO A 239 -2.37 0.78 28.92
C PRO A 239 -3.30 1.94 29.29
N SER A 240 -2.74 3.06 29.74
CA SER A 240 -3.40 4.34 29.99
C SER A 240 -2.37 5.45 29.85
N ALA A 241 -2.80 6.67 29.50
CA ALA A 241 -1.92 7.84 29.57
C ALA A 241 -1.38 8.03 30.99
N ARG A 242 -0.07 8.25 31.11
CA ARG A 242 0.66 8.40 32.36
C ARG A 242 1.03 9.88 32.56
N PRO A 243 0.54 10.56 33.61
CA PRO A 243 0.99 11.90 33.93
C PRO A 243 2.46 11.93 34.30
N ALA A 244 3.24 12.84 33.68
CA ALA A 244 4.65 13.08 33.99
C ALA A 244 4.98 14.56 33.71
N ASP A 245 5.53 15.27 34.69
CA ASP A 245 5.97 16.69 34.58
C ASP A 245 4.97 17.68 33.94
N GLY A 246 3.67 17.50 34.22
CA GLY A 246 2.60 18.34 33.65
C GLY A 246 2.23 18.01 32.20
N LYS A 247 2.78 16.92 31.64
CA LYS A 247 2.45 16.30 30.37
C LYS A 247 1.91 14.88 30.58
N GLN A 248 1.66 14.17 29.49
CA GLN A 248 1.21 12.78 29.45
C GLN A 248 2.13 11.93 28.57
N ILE A 249 2.63 10.82 29.09
CA ILE A 249 3.25 9.77 28.26
C ILE A 249 2.12 8.84 27.80
N PHE A 250 1.98 8.60 26.51
CA PHE A 250 0.97 7.67 26.00
C PHE A 250 1.50 6.79 24.86
N ALA A 251 1.99 7.38 23.77
CA ALA A 251 2.69 6.59 22.76
C ALA A 251 4.14 6.30 23.19
N TYR A 252 4.65 5.15 22.73
CA TYR A 252 6.04 4.75 22.91
C TYR A 252 6.50 3.95 21.68
N LEU A 253 7.81 3.84 21.49
CA LEU A 253 8.38 2.76 20.69
C LEU A 253 9.37 1.95 21.53
N THR A 254 9.55 0.68 21.18
CA THR A 254 10.53 -0.18 21.82
C THR A 254 11.40 -0.92 20.81
N ILE A 255 12.68 -1.05 21.16
CA ILE A 255 13.74 -1.65 20.35
C ILE A 255 14.74 -2.40 21.24
N PRO A 256 15.46 -3.41 20.73
CA PRO A 256 16.43 -4.20 21.50
C PRO A 256 17.76 -3.48 21.70
N GLU A 257 18.61 -4.03 22.57
CA GLU A 257 19.97 -3.54 22.79
C GLU A 257 20.91 -3.79 21.58
N ASP A 258 20.54 -4.70 20.68
CA ASP A 258 21.22 -5.00 19.42
C ASP A 258 20.59 -4.32 18.20
N CYS A 259 19.77 -3.29 18.43
CA CYS A 259 19.13 -2.52 17.37
C CYS A 259 20.16 -1.80 16.48
N ARG A 260 19.84 -1.72 15.18
CA ARG A 260 20.58 -0.93 14.19
C ARG A 260 19.81 0.33 13.83
N ILE A 261 20.50 1.30 13.25
CA ILE A 261 19.94 2.60 12.83
C ILE A 261 18.66 2.44 11.99
N GLY A 262 18.57 1.43 11.13
CA GLY A 262 17.39 1.17 10.30
C GLY A 262 16.13 0.78 11.06
N VAL A 263 16.24 -0.05 12.11
CA VAL A 263 15.12 -0.37 13.01
C VAL A 263 14.75 0.86 13.85
N CYS A 264 15.74 1.58 14.39
CA CYS A 264 15.52 2.81 15.15
C CYS A 264 14.76 3.87 14.34
N ALA A 265 15.17 4.07 13.07
CA ALA A 265 14.53 5.02 12.16
C ALA A 265 13.15 4.55 11.71
N HIS A 266 12.94 3.25 11.48
CA HIS A 266 11.63 2.71 11.12
C HIS A 266 10.59 3.01 12.21
N GLU A 267 10.91 2.68 13.46
CA GLU A 267 10.01 2.87 14.60
C GLU A 267 9.76 4.36 14.92
N LEU A 268 10.78 5.21 14.75
CA LEU A 268 10.59 6.67 14.82
C LEU A 268 9.73 7.20 13.67
N GLY A 269 9.72 6.51 12.52
CA GLY A 269 8.80 6.77 11.41
C GLY A 269 7.33 6.67 11.83
N HIS A 270 6.98 5.63 12.58
CA HIS A 270 5.64 5.50 13.18
C HIS A 270 5.40 6.56 14.26
N LEU A 271 6.28 6.63 15.26
CA LEU A 271 6.04 7.40 16.48
C LEU A 271 6.01 8.92 16.24
N LEU A 272 7.00 9.46 15.52
CA LEU A 272 7.10 10.91 15.29
C LEU A 272 6.27 11.38 14.10
N PHE A 273 6.15 10.56 13.05
CA PHE A 273 5.69 11.01 11.73
C PHE A 273 4.41 10.31 11.24
N GLY A 274 3.84 9.41 12.04
CA GLY A 274 2.58 8.73 11.73
C GLY A 274 2.63 7.91 10.44
N PHE A 275 3.82 7.49 9.99
CA PHE A 275 3.93 6.67 8.80
C PHE A 275 3.34 5.28 9.08
N PRO A 276 2.53 4.71 8.16
CA PRO A 276 2.10 3.33 8.26
C PRO A 276 3.23 2.38 7.81
N ASP A 277 3.10 1.11 8.17
CA ASP A 277 3.84 0.03 7.51
C ASP A 277 3.48 0.01 6.01
N LEU A 278 4.50 -0.05 5.16
CA LEU A 278 4.36 -0.13 3.69
C LEU A 278 4.95 -1.41 3.10
N TYR A 279 5.60 -2.26 3.92
CA TYR A 279 5.63 -3.70 3.63
C TYR A 279 4.23 -4.27 3.90
N ASP A 280 3.98 -5.45 3.36
CA ASP A 280 2.77 -6.18 3.62
C ASP A 280 2.88 -6.98 4.92
N THR A 281 1.95 -6.71 5.84
CA THR A 281 1.91 -7.26 7.19
C THR A 281 1.27 -8.66 7.25
N ASP A 282 0.83 -9.18 6.11
CA ASP A 282 0.23 -10.51 6.00
C ASP A 282 1.20 -11.60 5.48
N ASP A 283 2.43 -11.19 5.12
CA ASP A 283 3.52 -11.99 4.55
C ASP A 283 3.24 -12.58 3.13
N THR A 284 2.14 -12.23 2.45
CA THR A 284 1.90 -12.69 1.07
C THR A 284 2.68 -11.90 0.01
N SER A 285 3.06 -10.66 0.31
CA SER A 285 3.90 -9.82 -0.55
C SER A 285 5.05 -9.12 0.21
N GLU A 286 5.77 -8.23 -0.48
CA GLU A 286 6.89 -7.45 0.04
C GLU A 286 6.52 -5.95 0.15
N GLY A 287 5.29 -5.59 -0.23
CA GLY A 287 4.80 -4.20 -0.31
C GLY A 287 5.72 -3.32 -1.16
N VAL A 288 6.30 -2.27 -0.55
CA VAL A 288 7.30 -1.40 -1.21
C VAL A 288 8.74 -1.92 -1.20
N GLY A 289 9.00 -3.08 -0.59
CA GLY A 289 10.33 -3.71 -0.55
C GLY A 289 11.45 -2.81 0.00
N ASN A 290 12.65 -2.94 -0.57
CA ASN A 290 13.86 -2.23 -0.15
C ASN A 290 13.91 -0.74 -0.58
N TRP A 291 12.83 -0.21 -1.15
CA TRP A 291 12.77 1.15 -1.70
C TRP A 291 12.33 2.24 -0.71
N CYS A 292 11.87 1.84 0.48
CA CYS A 292 11.37 2.74 1.52
C CYS A 292 11.77 2.26 2.91
N LEU A 293 12.08 3.20 3.82
CA LEU A 293 12.26 2.96 5.26
C LEU A 293 11.11 2.14 5.87
N MET A 294 9.87 2.45 5.49
CA MET A 294 8.66 1.79 6.00
C MET A 294 8.37 0.43 5.32
N GLY A 295 9.27 -0.06 4.48
CA GLY A 295 9.24 -1.38 3.88
C GLY A 295 10.41 -2.24 4.38
N GLY A 296 10.91 -3.13 3.53
CA GLY A 296 12.18 -3.83 3.77
C GLY A 296 13.43 -2.93 3.74
N GLY A 297 13.28 -1.67 3.29
CA GLY A 297 14.39 -0.71 3.18
C GLY A 297 15.00 -0.29 4.52
N SER A 298 14.35 -0.59 5.65
CA SER A 298 14.95 -0.51 6.99
C SER A 298 16.15 -1.47 7.16
N TRP A 299 16.23 -2.56 6.38
CA TRP A 299 17.31 -3.56 6.43
C TRP A 299 18.38 -3.40 5.34
N ASN A 300 18.34 -2.31 4.56
CA ASN A 300 19.40 -2.02 3.61
C ASN A 300 20.76 -1.86 4.34
N GLY A 301 21.83 -2.37 3.72
CA GLY A 301 23.14 -2.47 4.39
C GLY A 301 23.13 -3.36 5.65
N GLY A 302 22.23 -4.35 5.73
CA GLY A 302 22.03 -5.15 6.94
C GLY A 302 21.41 -4.37 8.11
N GLY A 303 20.72 -3.26 7.83
CA GLY A 303 20.15 -2.36 8.84
C GLY A 303 21.02 -1.15 9.18
N ASP A 304 22.25 -1.08 8.65
CA ASP A 304 23.19 0.02 8.91
C ASP A 304 23.06 1.18 7.90
N ILE A 305 22.42 0.96 6.74
CA ILE A 305 22.22 1.96 5.68
C ILE A 305 20.76 1.95 5.19
N PRO A 306 19.80 2.36 6.04
CA PRO A 306 18.37 2.31 5.71
C PRO A 306 18.00 3.25 4.57
N ALA A 307 17.11 2.82 3.67
CA ALA A 307 16.61 3.64 2.56
C ALA A 307 15.98 4.96 3.04
N HIS A 308 15.99 5.99 2.18
CA HIS A 308 15.08 7.13 2.38
C HIS A 308 13.61 6.66 2.33
N PRO A 309 12.69 7.29 3.09
CA PRO A 309 11.26 7.04 2.96
C PRO A 309 10.77 7.38 1.54
N SER A 310 9.67 6.76 1.11
CA SER A 310 9.11 6.98 -0.24
C SER A 310 8.69 8.43 -0.46
N ALA A 311 8.52 8.81 -1.72
CA ALA A 311 7.92 10.09 -2.11
C ALA A 311 6.65 10.42 -1.29
N TRP A 312 5.76 9.45 -1.11
CA TRP A 312 4.51 9.62 -0.34
C TRP A 312 4.81 10.04 1.11
N CYS A 313 5.66 9.29 1.82
CA CYS A 313 6.07 9.63 3.20
C CYS A 313 6.68 11.04 3.28
N LYS A 314 7.60 11.37 2.37
CA LYS A 314 8.25 12.69 2.32
C LYS A 314 7.25 13.83 2.07
N ILE A 315 6.22 13.59 1.27
CA ILE A 315 5.19 14.59 0.94
C ILE A 315 4.27 14.84 2.14
N GLN A 316 3.76 13.79 2.82
CA GLN A 316 2.85 13.98 3.96
C GLN A 316 3.50 14.80 5.08
N GLN A 317 4.79 14.58 5.34
CA GLN A 317 5.53 15.35 6.33
C GLN A 317 6.12 16.67 5.81
N GLY A 318 5.86 17.05 4.55
CA GLY A 318 6.37 18.28 3.95
C GLY A 318 7.89 18.36 3.84
N TRP A 319 8.58 17.21 3.76
CA TRP A 319 10.02 17.09 3.50
C TRP A 319 10.36 17.13 2.01
N ALA A 320 9.36 16.90 1.16
CA ALA A 320 9.39 17.18 -0.26
C ALA A 320 8.11 17.93 -0.67
N THR A 321 8.26 18.84 -1.64
CA THR A 321 7.15 19.56 -2.28
C THR A 321 6.62 18.76 -3.47
N THR A 322 5.36 19.00 -3.89
CA THR A 322 4.83 18.39 -5.11
C THR A 322 4.60 19.39 -6.23
N THR A 323 5.16 19.08 -7.41
CA THR A 323 4.85 19.75 -8.67
C THR A 323 3.70 19.01 -9.35
N ASN A 324 2.53 19.65 -9.40
CA ASN A 324 1.34 19.05 -10.00
C ASN A 324 1.38 19.17 -11.53
N VAL A 325 1.44 18.04 -12.23
CA VAL A 325 1.46 18.00 -13.70
C VAL A 325 0.02 18.18 -14.22
N THR A 326 -0.25 19.32 -14.84
CA THR A 326 -1.57 19.69 -15.38
C THR A 326 -1.60 19.79 -16.91
N ALA A 327 -0.43 19.75 -17.55
CA ALA A 327 -0.28 19.84 -19.01
C ALA A 327 0.77 18.84 -19.51
N ALA A 328 0.73 18.53 -20.80
CA ALA A 328 1.76 17.74 -21.46
C ALA A 328 3.06 18.53 -21.62
N GLY A 329 4.20 17.88 -21.46
CA GLY A 329 5.52 18.49 -21.71
C GLY A 329 6.67 17.67 -21.15
N THR A 330 7.90 18.13 -21.37
CA THR A 330 9.10 17.55 -20.75
C THR A 330 9.28 18.11 -19.35
N VAL A 331 9.43 17.24 -18.35
CA VAL A 331 9.82 17.61 -16.98
C VAL A 331 11.26 17.19 -16.69
N THR A 332 11.92 17.99 -15.87
CA THR A 332 13.23 17.67 -15.28
C THR A 332 13.01 17.13 -13.88
N ILE A 333 13.72 16.05 -13.54
CA ILE A 333 13.57 15.30 -12.29
C ILE A 333 14.98 15.09 -11.69
N PRO A 334 15.52 16.09 -10.96
CA PRO A 334 16.74 15.90 -10.18
C PRO A 334 16.49 14.95 -9.01
N ASP A 335 17.54 14.26 -8.56
CA ASP A 335 17.50 13.40 -7.36
C ASP A 335 16.73 14.09 -6.22
N VAL A 336 15.72 13.41 -5.67
CA VAL A 336 14.83 13.93 -4.62
C VAL A 336 15.58 14.48 -3.41
N LYS A 337 16.78 13.94 -3.12
CA LYS A 337 17.63 14.38 -2.01
C LYS A 337 18.20 15.78 -2.22
N ALA A 338 18.40 16.17 -3.49
CA ALA A 338 18.83 17.51 -3.88
C ALA A 338 17.65 18.42 -4.20
N SER A 339 16.65 17.95 -4.95
CA SER A 339 15.53 18.78 -5.42
C SER A 339 14.47 19.04 -4.36
N ARG A 340 14.26 18.11 -3.42
CA ARG A 340 13.12 18.09 -2.48
C ARG A 340 11.78 18.33 -3.20
N ASN A 341 11.65 17.79 -4.40
CA ASN A 341 10.49 17.94 -5.26
C ASN A 341 10.12 16.61 -5.93
N VAL A 342 8.82 16.33 -5.98
CA VAL A 342 8.23 15.15 -6.60
C VAL A 342 7.17 15.60 -7.60
N HIS A 343 7.14 15.03 -8.80
CA HIS A 343 6.07 15.34 -9.76
C HIS A 343 4.85 14.46 -9.49
N ARG A 344 3.65 15.05 -9.41
CA ARG A 344 2.39 14.34 -9.16
C ARG A 344 1.49 14.40 -10.39
N LEU A 345 1.01 13.23 -10.84
CA LEU A 345 0.23 13.06 -12.06
C LEU A 345 -1.13 12.44 -11.71
N TRP A 346 -2.22 13.13 -12.06
CA TRP A 346 -3.59 12.63 -11.94
C TRP A 346 -4.24 12.46 -13.31
N LYS A 347 -5.38 11.78 -13.34
CA LYS A 347 -6.31 11.81 -14.47
C LYS A 347 -6.78 13.23 -14.77
N ASP A 348 -6.65 13.63 -16.04
CA ASP A 348 -6.97 14.95 -16.57
C ASP A 348 -6.31 16.15 -15.84
N GLY A 349 -5.28 15.89 -15.02
CA GLY A 349 -4.66 16.89 -14.14
C GLY A 349 -5.54 17.36 -12.98
N GLY A 350 -6.68 16.71 -12.73
CA GLY A 350 -7.61 17.03 -11.64
C GLY A 350 -7.32 16.23 -10.38
N GLY A 351 -7.31 16.89 -9.21
CA GLY A 351 -7.01 16.23 -7.94
C GLY A 351 -7.99 15.12 -7.56
N GLY A 352 -7.47 14.04 -7.00
CA GLY A 352 -8.21 12.89 -6.46
C GLY A 352 -7.33 12.03 -5.54
N PRO A 353 -7.91 11.04 -4.83
CA PRO A 353 -7.18 10.19 -3.89
C PRO A 353 -6.22 9.21 -4.58
N GLU A 354 -6.50 8.85 -5.84
CA GLU A 354 -5.68 7.95 -6.64
C GLU A 354 -4.81 8.73 -7.64
N TYR A 355 -3.49 8.49 -7.64
CA TYR A 355 -2.53 9.22 -8.49
C TYR A 355 -1.16 8.55 -8.60
N PHE A 356 -0.31 9.08 -9.48
CA PHE A 356 1.08 8.68 -9.61
C PHE A 356 2.04 9.75 -9.09
N LEU A 357 3.15 9.32 -8.47
CA LEU A 357 4.28 10.16 -8.08
C LEU A 357 5.55 9.73 -8.81
N LEU A 358 6.30 10.71 -9.35
CA LEU A 358 7.59 10.48 -10.01
C LEU A 358 8.73 11.02 -9.14
N GLU A 359 9.62 10.13 -8.72
CA GLU A 359 10.73 10.42 -7.81
C GLU A 359 12.03 9.86 -8.40
N ASN A 360 13.03 10.71 -8.66
CA ASN A 360 14.37 10.23 -9.03
C ASN A 360 15.15 9.87 -7.76
N ARG A 361 15.60 8.61 -7.66
CA ARG A 361 16.42 8.08 -6.57
C ARG A 361 17.75 7.57 -7.13
N GLN A 362 18.86 8.08 -6.61
CA GLN A 362 20.21 7.63 -6.95
C GLN A 362 20.87 6.97 -5.74
N ARG A 363 21.80 6.03 -5.97
CA ARG A 363 22.51 5.29 -4.91
C ARG A 363 23.62 6.11 -4.28
N THR A 364 23.24 7.07 -3.44
CA THR A 364 24.11 8.03 -2.73
C THR A 364 23.53 8.34 -1.35
N GLY A 365 24.40 8.65 -0.37
CA GLY A 365 23.97 8.83 1.02
C GLY A 365 23.26 7.58 1.54
N TYR A 366 22.18 7.75 2.30
CA TYR A 366 21.41 6.61 2.83
C TYR A 366 20.69 5.75 1.78
N ASP A 367 20.66 6.16 0.50
CA ASP A 367 20.16 5.31 -0.60
C ASP A 367 21.25 4.45 -1.27
N GLU A 368 22.49 4.45 -0.80
CA GLU A 368 23.56 3.58 -1.31
C GLU A 368 23.11 2.10 -1.42
N GLY A 369 22.32 1.63 -0.45
CA GLY A 369 21.79 0.28 -0.39
C GLY A 369 20.58 -0.03 -1.28
N LEU A 370 20.05 0.92 -2.07
CA LEU A 370 18.89 0.65 -2.93
C LEU A 370 19.18 -0.43 -4.00
N PRO A 371 18.20 -1.26 -4.41
CA PRO A 371 18.41 -2.30 -5.41
C PRO A 371 18.87 -1.77 -6.78
N GLY A 372 18.47 -0.54 -7.13
CA GLY A 372 18.84 0.15 -8.37
C GLY A 372 18.79 1.67 -8.22
N ALA A 373 19.06 2.37 -9.32
CA ALA A 373 18.98 3.83 -9.42
C ALA A 373 18.17 4.23 -10.65
N GLY A 374 17.40 5.32 -10.56
CA GLY A 374 16.57 5.81 -11.65
C GLY A 374 15.29 6.48 -11.16
N LEU A 375 14.29 6.50 -12.03
CA LEU A 375 12.98 7.06 -11.77
C LEU A 375 12.05 6.01 -11.17
N LEU A 376 11.66 6.18 -9.91
CA LEU A 376 10.58 5.41 -9.30
C LEU A 376 9.24 6.05 -9.68
N ILE A 377 8.27 5.20 -10.01
CA ILE A 377 6.88 5.58 -10.25
C ILE A 377 6.04 4.92 -9.16
N TRP A 378 5.53 5.72 -8.23
CA TRP A 378 4.64 5.24 -7.18
C TRP A 378 3.18 5.38 -7.64
N HIS A 379 2.38 4.33 -7.48
CA HIS A 379 0.91 4.37 -7.61
C HIS A 379 0.33 4.50 -6.21
N ILE A 380 -0.41 5.57 -5.97
CA ILE A 380 -0.97 5.92 -4.65
C ILE A 380 -2.49 5.80 -4.73
N ASP A 381 -3.11 5.27 -3.67
CA ASP A 381 -4.52 5.50 -3.38
C ASP A 381 -4.70 5.88 -1.89
N GLU A 382 -5.04 7.13 -1.63
CA GLU A 382 -5.23 7.62 -0.26
C GLU A 382 -6.49 7.09 0.43
N SER A 383 -7.43 6.48 -0.32
CA SER A 383 -8.62 5.83 0.26
C SER A 383 -8.31 4.51 0.96
N GLN A 384 -7.20 3.85 0.60
CA GLN A 384 -6.73 2.62 1.23
C GLN A 384 -6.06 2.89 2.58
N THR A 385 -6.16 1.95 3.53
CA THR A 385 -5.59 2.09 4.87
C THR A 385 -4.18 1.54 5.01
N SER A 386 -3.79 0.58 4.18
CA SER A 386 -2.57 -0.24 4.31
C SER A 386 -2.08 -0.74 2.94
N ASN A 387 -0.96 -1.46 2.93
CA ASN A 387 -0.41 -2.17 1.77
C ASN A 387 -0.72 -3.69 1.79
N THR A 388 -1.82 -4.09 2.42
CA THR A 388 -2.26 -5.49 2.58
C THR A 388 -3.33 -5.90 1.56
N ASP A 389 -3.25 -5.33 0.36
CA ASP A 389 -4.06 -5.72 -0.80
C ASP A 389 -3.14 -5.65 -2.03
N GLU A 390 -2.64 -6.80 -2.45
CA GLU A 390 -1.68 -6.98 -3.55
C GLU A 390 -2.29 -6.64 -4.92
N SER A 391 -3.59 -6.31 -4.95
CA SER A 391 -4.28 -5.77 -6.12
C SER A 391 -4.59 -4.27 -6.01
N HIS A 392 -4.54 -3.68 -4.80
CA HIS A 392 -4.93 -2.29 -4.53
C HIS A 392 -4.18 -1.67 -3.33
N TYR A 393 -2.87 -1.49 -3.46
CA TYR A 393 -2.04 -0.85 -2.41
C TYR A 393 -2.40 0.62 -2.15
N LYS A 394 -2.16 1.07 -0.91
CA LYS A 394 -2.11 2.50 -0.55
C LYS A 394 -0.92 3.21 -1.20
N VAL A 395 0.24 2.56 -1.20
CA VAL A 395 1.50 3.03 -1.81
C VAL A 395 2.18 1.86 -2.52
N GLY A 396 1.91 1.67 -3.80
CA GLY A 396 2.56 0.66 -4.64
C GLY A 396 3.74 1.21 -5.42
N LEU A 397 4.80 0.41 -5.62
CA LEU A 397 5.85 0.71 -6.60
C LEU A 397 5.53 0.03 -7.94
N VAL A 398 5.42 0.83 -8.99
CA VAL A 398 5.27 0.33 -10.36
C VAL A 398 6.63 -0.15 -10.87
N GLN A 399 6.86 -1.47 -10.87
CA GLN A 399 8.11 -2.09 -11.31
C GLN A 399 8.25 -2.05 -12.83
N ALA A 400 9.30 -1.41 -13.34
CA ALA A 400 9.46 -1.08 -14.75
C ALA A 400 9.57 -2.30 -15.70
N ASP A 401 9.98 -3.45 -15.19
CA ASP A 401 10.02 -4.72 -15.94
C ASP A 401 8.67 -5.48 -16.00
N GLY A 402 7.69 -5.08 -15.19
CA GLY A 402 6.40 -5.74 -15.08
C GLY A 402 6.41 -7.13 -14.45
N LYS A 403 7.51 -7.57 -13.80
CA LYS A 403 7.62 -8.89 -13.16
C LYS A 403 6.66 -9.07 -11.97
N ARG A 404 6.33 -7.98 -11.28
CA ARG A 404 5.53 -7.97 -10.03
C ARG A 404 6.16 -8.83 -8.93
N ASP A 405 7.48 -8.74 -8.78
CA ASP A 405 8.23 -9.55 -7.82
C ASP A 405 7.94 -9.14 -6.38
N LEU A 406 7.64 -7.84 -6.14
CA LEU A 406 7.19 -7.34 -4.84
C LEU A 406 5.82 -7.94 -4.45
N GLU A 407 4.83 -7.89 -5.32
CA GLU A 407 3.46 -8.41 -5.06
C GLU A 407 3.39 -9.94 -5.00
N ARG A 408 4.43 -10.63 -5.49
CA ARG A 408 4.53 -12.10 -5.49
C ARG A 408 5.42 -12.65 -4.39
N ALA A 409 5.95 -11.78 -3.52
CA ALA A 409 7.01 -12.10 -2.55
C ALA A 409 8.24 -12.82 -3.11
N ALA A 410 8.54 -12.57 -4.40
CA ALA A 410 9.62 -13.22 -5.14
C ALA A 410 10.99 -12.60 -4.80
N ASN A 411 11.07 -11.28 -4.67
CA ASN A 411 12.23 -10.56 -4.17
C ASN A 411 11.83 -9.23 -3.49
N ARG A 412 12.80 -8.57 -2.83
CA ARG A 412 12.61 -7.27 -2.13
C ARG A 412 12.79 -6.04 -3.03
N GLY A 413 12.64 -6.23 -4.33
CA GLY A 413 12.98 -5.27 -5.37
C GLY A 413 14.36 -5.54 -5.99
N ASP A 414 14.49 -5.26 -7.28
CA ASP A 414 15.72 -5.46 -8.05
C ASP A 414 16.03 -4.29 -9.01
N ALA A 415 17.13 -4.38 -9.75
CA ALA A 415 17.57 -3.30 -10.64
C ALA A 415 16.61 -3.02 -11.81
N GLY A 416 15.65 -3.91 -12.10
CA GLY A 416 14.59 -3.79 -13.09
C GLY A 416 13.36 -3.00 -12.64
N ASP A 417 13.20 -2.72 -11.34
CA ASP A 417 12.07 -1.91 -10.83
C ASP A 417 12.10 -0.43 -11.25
N PRO A 418 13.23 0.31 -11.18
CA PRO A 418 13.27 1.72 -11.57
C PRO A 418 13.23 1.90 -13.09
N TYR A 419 12.65 3.00 -13.55
CA TYR A 419 12.71 3.40 -14.96
C TYR A 419 13.98 4.22 -15.24
N PRO A 420 14.72 3.99 -16.35
CA PRO A 420 14.63 2.81 -17.20
C PRO A 420 15.27 1.56 -16.60
N GLY A 421 16.16 1.73 -15.60
CA GLY A 421 16.77 0.65 -14.82
C GLY A 421 17.46 -0.41 -15.66
N GLY A 422 17.59 -1.62 -15.09
CA GLY A 422 18.06 -2.82 -15.78
C GLY A 422 17.08 -3.31 -16.85
N ALA A 423 15.79 -2.96 -16.74
CA ALA A 423 14.75 -3.27 -17.72
C ALA A 423 14.93 -2.51 -19.05
N ASN A 424 15.67 -1.39 -19.04
CA ASN A 424 15.73 -0.39 -20.10
C ASN A 424 14.35 0.15 -20.53
N ASN A 425 13.34 0.08 -19.67
CA ASN A 425 11.98 0.51 -20.01
C ASN A 425 11.86 2.04 -19.95
N THR A 426 11.68 2.71 -21.08
CA THR A 426 11.59 4.17 -21.16
C THR A 426 10.15 4.70 -21.26
N ALA A 427 9.14 3.86 -21.02
CA ALA A 427 7.73 4.20 -21.18
C ALA A 427 6.77 3.55 -20.16
N PHE A 428 5.94 4.38 -19.55
CA PHE A 428 4.80 4.01 -18.71
C PHE A 428 3.55 4.72 -19.23
N THR A 429 2.58 3.99 -19.76
CA THR A 429 1.39 4.51 -20.45
C THR A 429 0.19 3.60 -20.21
N GLY A 430 -1.02 4.01 -20.60
CA GLY A 430 -2.22 3.17 -20.48
C GLY A 430 -2.19 1.87 -21.31
N SER A 431 -1.17 1.68 -22.16
CA SER A 431 -1.00 0.51 -23.03
C SER A 431 0.38 -0.17 -22.92
N SER A 432 1.23 0.21 -21.97
CA SER A 432 2.50 -0.48 -21.69
C SER A 432 2.30 -1.66 -20.72
N ALA A 433 3.37 -2.41 -20.45
CA ALA A 433 3.42 -3.35 -19.34
C ALA A 433 4.62 -2.95 -18.44
N PRO A 434 4.39 -2.58 -17.17
CA PRO A 434 3.09 -2.30 -16.54
C PRO A 434 2.40 -1.09 -17.19
N ASN A 435 1.09 -0.92 -16.94
CA ASN A 435 0.27 0.17 -17.51
C ASN A 435 -0.14 1.20 -16.44
N SER A 436 -0.51 2.40 -16.90
CA SER A 436 -0.93 3.52 -16.05
C SER A 436 -2.44 3.61 -15.79
N ASN A 437 -3.20 2.51 -15.93
CA ASN A 437 -4.61 2.52 -15.57
C ASN A 437 -4.79 2.59 -14.05
N SER A 438 -5.99 2.94 -13.58
CA SER A 438 -6.31 2.87 -12.15
C SER A 438 -6.33 1.43 -11.64
N TYR A 439 -6.32 1.26 -10.32
CA TYR A 439 -6.60 -0.03 -9.68
C TYR A 439 -7.95 -0.62 -10.13
N GLY A 440 -8.97 0.25 -10.34
CA GLY A 440 -10.24 -0.12 -10.98
C GLY A 440 -10.21 -0.38 -12.50
N GLY A 441 -9.02 -0.54 -13.09
CA GLY A 441 -8.80 -0.82 -14.51
C GLY A 441 -9.16 0.30 -15.49
N GLN A 442 -9.44 1.52 -15.00
CA GLN A 442 -9.90 2.63 -15.84
C GLN A 442 -8.72 3.42 -16.44
N PRO A 443 -8.81 3.86 -17.71
CA PRO A 443 -7.81 4.75 -18.28
C PRO A 443 -7.71 6.08 -17.52
N THR A 444 -6.50 6.36 -17.02
CA THR A 444 -6.16 7.63 -16.36
C THR A 444 -5.70 8.71 -17.33
N LEU A 445 -5.30 8.32 -18.55
CA LEU A 445 -4.61 9.20 -19.54
C LEU A 445 -3.25 9.73 -19.07
N VAL A 446 -2.70 9.20 -17.96
CA VAL A 446 -1.33 9.45 -17.52
C VAL A 446 -0.37 8.73 -18.46
N SER A 447 0.70 9.40 -18.87
CA SER A 447 1.84 8.77 -19.54
C SER A 447 3.15 9.44 -19.17
N VAL A 448 4.19 8.63 -18.99
CA VAL A 448 5.59 9.05 -18.76
C VAL A 448 6.44 8.32 -19.80
N THR A 449 6.99 9.05 -20.75
CA THR A 449 7.70 8.47 -21.92
C THR A 449 9.01 9.20 -22.17
N SER A 450 9.90 8.61 -22.98
CA SER A 450 11.22 9.19 -23.28
C SER A 450 12.01 9.46 -22.01
N ILE A 451 11.88 8.55 -21.03
CA ILE A 451 12.60 8.61 -19.75
C ILE A 451 14.09 8.50 -20.06
N SER A 452 14.88 9.47 -19.61
CA SER A 452 16.33 9.50 -19.83
C SER A 452 17.04 8.33 -19.15
N ALA A 453 18.31 8.10 -19.48
CA ALA A 453 19.17 7.26 -18.65
C ALA A 453 19.18 7.74 -17.19
N ALA A 454 19.41 6.81 -16.25
CA ALA A 454 19.51 7.12 -14.83
C ALA A 454 20.70 8.04 -14.53
N GLY A 455 20.51 9.00 -13.61
CA GLY A 455 21.57 9.89 -13.18
C GLY A 455 21.08 10.99 -12.22
N PRO A 456 21.98 11.87 -11.73
CA PRO A 456 21.66 12.92 -10.75
C PRO A 456 20.55 13.87 -11.20
N THR A 457 20.32 13.99 -12.50
CA THR A 457 19.14 14.64 -13.06
C THR A 457 18.64 13.85 -14.26
N MET A 458 17.37 13.46 -14.21
CA MET A 458 16.68 12.75 -15.27
C MET A 458 15.66 13.68 -15.95
N SER A 459 15.16 13.26 -17.10
CA SER A 459 14.03 13.91 -17.77
C SER A 459 13.04 12.88 -18.31
N ALA A 460 11.78 13.29 -18.43
CA ALA A 460 10.74 12.50 -19.06
C ALA A 460 9.69 13.41 -19.71
N VAL A 461 9.05 12.94 -20.78
CA VAL A 461 7.85 13.56 -21.35
C VAL A 461 6.64 13.03 -20.58
N VAL A 462 5.95 13.91 -19.88
CA VAL A 462 4.75 13.59 -19.10
C VAL A 462 3.49 14.09 -19.80
N ARG A 463 2.38 13.36 -19.67
CA ARG A 463 1.04 13.75 -20.10
C ARG A 463 0.01 13.25 -19.09
N VAL A 464 -1.11 13.97 -18.98
CA VAL A 464 -2.20 13.68 -18.04
C VAL A 464 -3.61 13.78 -18.68
N SER A 465 -3.71 14.24 -19.93
CA SER A 465 -5.00 14.36 -20.64
C SER A 465 -4.82 14.24 -22.16
N SER A 466 -5.90 13.86 -22.85
CA SER A 466 -5.96 13.84 -24.32
C SER A 466 -5.98 15.25 -24.95
N LYS A 467 -6.29 16.28 -24.17
CA LYS A 467 -6.42 17.68 -24.65
C LYS A 467 -5.10 18.27 -25.18
N GLY A 468 -3.95 17.73 -24.74
CA GLY A 468 -2.63 18.11 -25.26
C GLY A 468 -2.45 17.76 -26.74
N ILE A 469 -2.91 16.57 -27.15
CA ILE A 469 -2.77 16.05 -28.53
C ILE A 469 -3.45 17.02 -29.52
N LEU A 470 -4.66 17.48 -29.21
CA LEU A 470 -5.38 18.42 -30.07
C LEU A 470 -4.66 19.78 -30.21
N LYS A 471 -4.01 20.30 -29.15
CA LYS A 471 -3.31 21.60 -29.25
C LYS A 471 -1.99 21.52 -29.99
N GLU A 472 -1.16 20.51 -29.75
CA GLU A 472 0.10 20.32 -30.49
C GLU A 472 -0.19 20.03 -31.97
N THR A 473 -1.04 19.05 -32.28
CA THR A 473 -1.42 18.74 -33.67
C THR A 473 -2.08 19.92 -34.38
N ILE A 474 -2.83 20.80 -33.70
CA ILE A 474 -3.35 22.04 -34.32
C ILE A 474 -2.24 23.10 -34.51
N LYS A 475 -1.23 23.17 -33.62
CA LYS A 475 -0.10 24.10 -33.75
C LYS A 475 0.81 23.68 -34.90
N ASP A 476 1.19 22.40 -34.96
CA ASP A 476 2.05 21.84 -36.01
C ASP A 476 1.38 21.96 -37.38
N ASN A 477 0.09 21.65 -37.49
CA ASN A 477 -0.70 21.86 -38.71
C ASN A 477 -0.84 23.34 -39.08
N LYS A 478 -0.86 24.27 -38.11
CA LYS A 478 -0.86 25.72 -38.40
C LYS A 478 0.50 26.21 -38.87
N GLU A 479 1.59 25.69 -38.32
CA GLU A 479 2.95 26.04 -38.73
C GLU A 479 3.24 25.49 -40.13
N THR A 480 2.92 24.22 -40.43
CA THR A 480 3.00 23.70 -41.82
C THR A 480 2.09 24.45 -42.79
N VAL A 481 0.84 24.78 -42.43
CA VAL A 481 -0.03 25.60 -43.29
C VAL A 481 0.53 27.00 -43.52
N LYS A 482 1.24 27.58 -42.54
CA LYS A 482 1.91 28.87 -42.68
C LYS A 482 3.12 28.76 -43.61
N GLU A 483 3.97 27.75 -43.44
CA GLU A 483 5.12 27.49 -44.34
C GLU A 483 4.67 27.23 -45.78
N PHE A 484 3.61 26.43 -45.99
CA PHE A 484 3.02 26.21 -47.32
C PHE A 484 2.45 27.49 -47.95
N LYS A 485 1.99 28.44 -47.13
CA LYS A 485 1.47 29.73 -47.62
C LYS A 485 2.60 30.71 -47.94
N ASP A 486 3.60 30.80 -47.07
CA ASP A 486 4.80 31.63 -47.24
C ASP A 486 5.69 31.13 -48.40
N ALA A 487 5.65 29.82 -48.72
CA ALA A 487 6.28 29.25 -49.92
C ALA A 487 5.50 29.59 -51.21
N ARG A 488 4.16 29.61 -51.13
CA ARG A 488 3.28 29.91 -52.28
C ARG A 488 3.31 31.38 -52.66
N ASP A 489 3.38 32.30 -51.70
CA ASP A 489 3.52 33.73 -51.96
C ASP A 489 4.93 34.12 -52.48
N LYS A 490 5.93 33.23 -52.37
CA LYS A 490 7.27 33.40 -52.95
C LYS A 490 7.43 32.87 -54.37
N THR A 491 6.42 32.21 -54.95
CA THR A 491 6.51 31.58 -56.28
C THR A 491 5.32 31.92 -57.18
N ALA A 492 5.18 33.20 -57.54
CA ALA A 492 4.10 33.66 -58.42
C ALA A 492 4.45 34.85 -59.36
N VAL A 493 5.50 34.73 -60.19
CA VAL A 493 5.64 35.56 -61.41
C VAL A 493 6.22 34.71 -62.56
N LYS A 494 5.48 34.66 -63.68
CA LYS A 494 5.79 33.95 -64.95
C LYS A 494 5.85 32.41 -64.86
N GLU A 495 5.46 31.63 -65.88
CA GLU A 495 4.99 31.97 -67.24
C GLU A 495 3.89 31.00 -67.74
N HIS A 496 3.47 31.13 -68.99
CA HIS A 496 2.23 30.56 -69.54
C HIS A 496 2.31 29.08 -70.00
N LYS A 497 1.17 28.38 -69.86
CA LYS A 497 0.58 27.48 -70.87
C LYS A 497 1.32 26.17 -71.23
N ASP A 498 0.97 25.08 -70.53
CA ASP A 498 0.38 23.83 -71.06
C ASP A 498 0.31 22.75 -69.95
N GLY A 499 -0.50 21.69 -70.12
CA GLY A 499 -0.59 20.58 -69.13
C GLY A 499 -1.96 20.38 -68.45
N LYS A 500 -3.04 20.31 -69.23
CA LYS A 500 -4.41 20.08 -68.72
C LYS A 500 -4.72 18.59 -68.50
N GLU A 501 -3.99 17.89 -67.61
CA GLU A 501 -4.30 16.47 -67.33
C GLU A 501 -4.09 15.95 -65.88
N HIS A 502 -3.16 16.46 -65.07
CA HIS A 502 -2.84 15.85 -63.76
C HIS A 502 -3.69 16.27 -62.53
N VAL A 503 -4.70 17.14 -62.67
CA VAL A 503 -5.51 17.60 -61.51
C VAL A 503 -6.66 16.63 -61.16
N LYS A 504 -6.95 15.63 -62.00
CA LYS A 504 -8.10 14.74 -61.81
C LYS A 504 -7.81 13.56 -60.85
N GLU A 505 -6.57 13.09 -60.78
CA GLU A 505 -6.21 11.88 -60.01
C GLU A 505 -6.09 12.13 -58.49
N ILE A 506 -5.67 13.33 -58.08
CA ILE A 506 -5.52 13.68 -56.64
C ILE A 506 -6.88 13.84 -55.94
N LYS A 507 -7.94 14.18 -56.68
CA LYS A 507 -9.28 14.33 -56.10
C LYS A 507 -9.98 12.99 -55.87
N ASP A 508 -9.82 12.03 -56.78
CA ASP A 508 -10.43 10.71 -56.70
C ASP A 508 -9.75 9.76 -55.69
N ALA A 509 -8.54 10.09 -55.23
CA ALA A 509 -7.84 9.35 -54.17
C ALA A 509 -8.33 9.70 -52.75
N ARG A 510 -8.93 10.89 -52.55
CA ARG A 510 -9.32 11.39 -51.22
C ARG A 510 -10.68 10.87 -50.74
N ASP A 511 -11.59 10.53 -51.66
CA ASP A 511 -12.92 9.99 -51.34
C ASP A 511 -12.95 8.44 -51.25
N LYS A 512 -11.86 7.74 -51.62
CA LYS A 512 -11.80 6.26 -51.62
C LYS A 512 -11.12 5.62 -50.41
N THR A 513 -10.37 6.38 -49.61
CA THR A 513 -9.71 5.86 -48.39
C THR A 513 -10.56 6.00 -47.13
N ALA A 514 -11.37 7.06 -47.00
CA ALA A 514 -12.22 7.27 -45.81
C ALA A 514 -13.46 6.35 -45.69
N VAL A 515 -13.83 5.64 -46.78
CA VAL A 515 -15.06 4.83 -46.86
C VAL A 515 -14.79 3.33 -46.68
N LYS A 516 -13.54 2.89 -46.64
CA LYS A 516 -13.20 1.45 -46.54
C LYS A 516 -13.16 0.96 -45.09
N ASP A 517 -12.44 1.67 -44.21
CA ASP A 517 -12.28 1.30 -42.80
C ASP A 517 -13.58 1.38 -41.97
N SER A 518 -14.61 2.05 -42.50
CA SER A 518 -15.95 2.16 -41.89
C SER A 518 -16.95 1.11 -42.43
N LYS A 519 -16.58 0.32 -43.45
CA LYS A 519 -17.41 -0.76 -43.99
C LYS A 519 -17.01 -2.13 -43.45
N ASP A 520 -15.71 -2.42 -43.35
CA ASP A 520 -15.18 -3.71 -42.88
C ASP A 520 -15.48 -3.96 -41.37
N ARG A 521 -15.75 -2.88 -40.61
CA ARG A 521 -16.20 -2.92 -39.21
C ARG A 521 -17.74 -3.04 -39.04
N LYS A 522 -18.49 -3.15 -40.14
CA LYS A 522 -19.97 -3.22 -40.13
C LYS A 522 -20.53 -4.51 -40.73
N GLU A 523 -19.74 -5.23 -41.53
CA GLU A 523 -20.05 -6.60 -41.97
C GLU A 523 -19.67 -7.63 -40.87
N SER A 524 -18.60 -7.38 -40.12
CA SER A 524 -18.13 -8.23 -38.99
C SER A 524 -19.03 -8.28 -37.74
N ILE A 525 -20.16 -7.56 -37.72
CA ILE A 525 -21.17 -7.57 -36.63
C ILE A 525 -22.52 -8.15 -37.13
N LYS A 526 -22.61 -8.59 -38.40
CA LYS A 526 -23.87 -9.09 -38.97
C LYS A 526 -23.93 -10.62 -39.10
N ASP A 527 -22.79 -11.29 -39.29
CA ASP A 527 -22.73 -12.75 -39.50
C ASP A 527 -22.83 -13.60 -38.22
N THR A 528 -22.90 -12.98 -37.04
CA THR A 528 -23.08 -13.65 -35.74
C THR A 528 -24.53 -13.64 -35.21
N LYS A 529 -25.52 -13.26 -36.03
CA LYS A 529 -26.93 -13.19 -35.59
C LYS A 529 -27.92 -14.12 -36.32
N ASP A 530 -27.55 -14.72 -37.46
CA ASP A 530 -28.47 -15.48 -38.32
C ASP A 530 -28.25 -17.02 -38.33
N LEU A 531 -27.68 -17.59 -37.26
CA LEU A 531 -27.53 -19.05 -37.08
C LEU A 531 -28.23 -19.62 -35.82
N ARG A 532 -29.24 -18.90 -35.29
CA ARG A 532 -30.06 -19.39 -34.18
C ARG A 532 -31.56 -19.31 -34.48
N GLU A 533 -32.01 -20.01 -35.52
CA GLU A 533 -33.39 -20.51 -35.63
C GLU A 533 -33.56 -21.50 -36.80
N LYS A 534 -34.34 -22.58 -36.57
CA LYS A 534 -34.62 -23.72 -37.47
C LYS A 534 -33.43 -24.69 -37.62
N SER A 535 -33.59 -26.01 -37.54
CA SER A 535 -34.79 -26.87 -37.64
C SER A 535 -34.77 -28.05 -36.64
N VAL A 536 -35.95 -28.63 -36.38
CA VAL A 536 -36.20 -29.67 -35.37
C VAL A 536 -36.68 -30.97 -36.04
N VAL A 537 -36.05 -32.11 -35.69
CA VAL A 537 -36.55 -33.53 -35.81
C VAL A 537 -36.67 -34.09 -37.24
N LYS A 538 -36.17 -35.31 -37.59
CA LYS A 538 -36.70 -36.63 -37.16
C LYS A 538 -35.87 -37.86 -37.66
N ASP A 539 -35.87 -38.96 -36.88
CA ASP A 539 -35.75 -40.43 -37.18
C ASP A 539 -34.84 -40.99 -38.32
N ALA A 540 -34.29 -42.23 -38.33
CA ALA A 540 -33.97 -43.25 -37.32
C ALA A 540 -33.17 -44.45 -37.93
N ARG A 541 -32.36 -45.15 -37.10
CA ARG A 541 -32.01 -46.61 -37.11
C ARG A 541 -31.10 -47.31 -38.18
N ASP A 542 -30.44 -48.36 -37.67
CA ASP A 542 -29.92 -49.64 -38.25
C ASP A 542 -28.62 -49.74 -39.11
N VAL A 543 -27.47 -50.02 -38.44
CA VAL A 543 -26.65 -51.28 -38.38
C VAL A 543 -26.95 -52.41 -39.45
N PRO A 544 -26.06 -53.35 -39.91
CA PRO A 544 -24.64 -53.71 -39.60
C PRO A 544 -23.68 -54.12 -40.79
N VAL A 545 -22.48 -54.65 -40.45
CA VAL A 545 -21.76 -55.85 -41.00
C VAL A 545 -20.33 -55.65 -41.60
N SER A 546 -19.44 -56.53 -41.10
CA SER A 546 -18.00 -56.85 -41.36
C SER A 546 -17.80 -57.68 -42.68
N PRO A 547 -16.74 -58.50 -42.97
CA PRO A 547 -15.48 -58.85 -42.28
C PRO A 547 -14.19 -59.03 -43.16
N GLN A 548 -13.12 -59.63 -42.57
CA GLN A 548 -11.88 -60.23 -43.17
C GLN A 548 -10.73 -59.24 -43.50
N GLY A 549 -9.43 -59.44 -43.20
CA GLY A 549 -8.65 -60.56 -42.62
C GLY A 549 -7.71 -61.23 -43.65
N PRO A 550 -6.49 -61.78 -43.33
CA PRO A 550 -5.78 -61.84 -42.04
C PRO A 550 -4.23 -61.58 -42.07
N ASP A 551 -3.62 -61.56 -40.86
CA ASP A 551 -2.26 -62.02 -40.46
C ASP A 551 -0.94 -61.61 -41.17
N ARG A 552 -0.03 -60.98 -40.39
CA ARG A 552 1.21 -61.64 -39.87
C ARG A 552 2.10 -60.72 -39.00
N GLY A 553 2.38 -61.16 -37.78
CA GLY A 553 3.76 -61.35 -37.30
C GLY A 553 4.60 -60.18 -36.75
N ALA A 554 4.35 -59.81 -35.48
CA ALA A 554 5.34 -59.46 -34.43
C ALA A 554 6.36 -58.31 -34.61
N GLY A 555 6.41 -57.38 -33.62
CA GLY A 555 7.73 -56.87 -33.18
C GLY A 555 7.92 -55.44 -32.68
N SER A 556 6.90 -54.64 -32.31
CA SER A 556 7.16 -53.36 -31.60
C SER A 556 5.93 -52.85 -30.83
N MET A 557 6.13 -52.45 -29.57
CA MET A 557 5.16 -51.69 -28.77
C MET A 557 5.58 -50.21 -28.72
N GLY A 558 5.15 -49.43 -29.72
CA GLY A 558 4.90 -48.00 -29.57
C GLY A 558 3.53 -47.77 -28.91
N ALA A 559 3.26 -46.72 -28.14
CA ALA A 559 3.37 -45.28 -28.44
C ALA A 559 2.20 -44.73 -29.30
N GLY A 560 1.61 -43.61 -28.85
CA GLY A 560 0.59 -42.81 -29.56
C GLY A 560 -0.86 -43.06 -29.11
N THR A 561 -1.82 -42.12 -29.28
CA THR A 561 -1.74 -40.73 -29.78
C THR A 561 -3.06 -39.97 -29.45
N ALA A 562 -3.12 -38.66 -29.75
CA ALA A 562 -4.30 -37.78 -29.75
C ALA A 562 -5.57 -38.37 -30.42
N ALA A 563 -6.81 -37.87 -30.26
CA ALA A 563 -7.40 -36.61 -29.74
C ALA A 563 -8.84 -36.94 -29.18
N PRO A 564 -9.89 -36.08 -29.09
CA PRO A 564 -10.07 -34.64 -29.36
C PRO A 564 -10.74 -33.85 -28.19
N GLY A 565 -11.18 -32.61 -28.45
CA GLY A 565 -11.72 -31.67 -27.44
C GLY A 565 -13.22 -31.77 -27.14
N GLY A 566 -13.66 -30.95 -26.17
CA GLY A 566 -15.06 -30.84 -25.71
C GLY A 566 -15.14 -30.09 -24.38
N GLY A 567 -14.98 -28.76 -24.42
CA GLY A 567 -14.86 -27.94 -23.21
C GLY A 567 -15.61 -26.62 -23.31
N GLU A 568 -16.93 -26.66 -23.19
CA GLU A 568 -17.79 -25.47 -22.95
C GLU A 568 -19.13 -25.88 -22.27
N ASP A 569 -19.77 -26.98 -22.70
CA ASP A 569 -21.06 -27.44 -22.13
C ASP A 569 -21.00 -27.87 -20.65
N ALA A 570 -19.86 -28.38 -20.18
CA ALA A 570 -19.70 -28.83 -18.79
C ALA A 570 -19.77 -27.67 -17.78
N LEU A 571 -19.30 -26.48 -18.17
CA LEU A 571 -19.30 -25.29 -17.32
C LEU A 571 -20.72 -24.70 -17.22
N LEU A 572 -21.45 -24.66 -18.34
CA LEU A 572 -22.84 -24.18 -18.38
C LEU A 572 -23.78 -25.10 -17.58
N THR A 573 -23.57 -26.42 -17.68
CA THR A 573 -24.29 -27.42 -16.87
C THR A 573 -24.01 -27.25 -15.37
N ALA A 574 -22.76 -26.93 -15.00
CA ALA A 574 -22.40 -26.67 -13.61
C ALA A 574 -23.01 -25.37 -13.05
N LEU A 575 -23.09 -24.31 -13.87
CA LEU A 575 -23.73 -23.04 -13.50
C LEU A 575 -25.24 -23.20 -13.28
N LEU A 576 -25.96 -23.85 -14.19
CA LEU A 576 -27.39 -24.11 -14.05
C LEU A 576 -27.71 -24.98 -12.80
N ALA A 577 -26.82 -25.91 -12.46
CA ALA A 577 -26.94 -26.71 -11.24
C ALA A 577 -26.66 -25.92 -9.94
N ILE A 578 -25.96 -24.78 -10.03
CA ILE A 578 -25.74 -23.86 -8.90
C ILE A 578 -26.94 -22.93 -8.75
N GLU A 579 -27.48 -22.38 -9.84
CA GLU A 579 -28.69 -21.53 -9.83
C GLU A 579 -29.90 -22.28 -9.25
N GLN A 580 -30.17 -23.51 -9.70
CA GLN A 580 -31.25 -24.34 -9.12
C GLN A 580 -31.05 -24.67 -7.64
N ARG A 581 -29.80 -24.71 -7.15
CA ARG A 581 -29.50 -24.90 -5.73
C ARG A 581 -29.67 -23.62 -4.92
N LEU A 582 -29.46 -22.46 -5.53
CA LEU A 582 -29.70 -21.15 -4.92
C LEU A 582 -31.21 -20.89 -4.78
N GLU A 583 -32.00 -21.11 -5.84
CA GLU A 583 -33.47 -21.01 -5.78
C GLU A 583 -34.08 -21.96 -4.74
N ALA A 584 -33.56 -23.19 -4.61
CA ALA A 584 -33.99 -24.14 -3.57
C ALA A 584 -33.60 -23.71 -2.15
N LEU A 585 -32.51 -22.95 -1.98
CA LEU A 585 -32.09 -22.37 -0.70
C LEU A 585 -32.94 -21.15 -0.33
N GLU A 586 -33.26 -20.29 -1.29
CA GLU A 586 -34.14 -19.13 -1.11
C GLU A 586 -35.60 -19.55 -0.83
N ALA A 587 -36.07 -20.63 -1.45
CA ALA A 587 -37.36 -21.25 -1.11
C ALA A 587 -37.37 -21.94 0.26
N GLY A 588 -36.21 -22.40 0.76
CA GLY A 588 -36.06 -23.01 2.09
C GLY A 588 -35.90 -22.00 3.23
N LEU A 589 -35.35 -20.82 2.94
CA LEU A 589 -35.21 -19.69 3.86
C LEU A 589 -36.43 -18.77 3.73
N GLY A 590 -37.57 -19.18 4.30
CA GLY A 590 -38.88 -18.54 4.15
C GLY A 590 -38.93 -17.04 4.47
N ALA A 591 -38.58 -16.21 3.49
CA ALA A 591 -38.60 -14.75 3.56
C ALA A 591 -39.92 -14.18 3.03
N SER A 592 -41.00 -14.41 3.78
CA SER A 592 -42.29 -13.74 3.58
C SER A 592 -42.72 -13.03 4.88
N GLY A 593 -42.15 -11.85 5.11
CA GLY A 593 -42.48 -10.99 6.25
C GLY A 593 -41.89 -9.60 6.05
N GLY A 594 -42.74 -8.57 6.11
CA GLY A 594 -42.31 -7.18 5.96
C GLY A 594 -41.44 -6.72 7.14
N ALA A 595 -40.57 -5.74 6.91
CA ALA A 595 -39.70 -5.19 7.95
C ALA A 595 -40.50 -4.37 8.96
N GLU A 596 -40.42 -4.72 10.24
CA GLU A 596 -40.79 -3.83 11.36
C GLU A 596 -39.55 -3.09 11.90
N PRO A 597 -39.66 -1.82 12.32
CA PRO A 597 -38.56 -1.09 12.94
C PRO A 597 -38.26 -1.57 14.38
N PHE A 598 -36.98 -1.57 14.73
CA PHE A 598 -36.42 -2.01 16.03
C PHE A 598 -36.81 -1.14 17.26
N ILE A 599 -37.70 -0.15 17.11
CA ILE A 599 -38.13 0.76 18.17
C ILE A 599 -39.64 1.04 18.00
N GLY A 600 -40.41 0.90 19.09
CA GLY A 600 -41.85 1.14 19.09
C GLY A 600 -42.26 2.58 18.78
N ALA A 601 -43.43 2.72 18.14
CA ALA A 601 -43.99 4.02 17.72
C ALA A 601 -44.31 4.98 18.88
N ASP A 602 -44.30 4.49 20.13
CA ASP A 602 -44.44 5.26 21.35
C ASP A 602 -43.26 6.21 21.63
N ARG A 603 -42.09 6.01 20.98
CA ARG A 603 -40.87 6.80 21.25
C ARG A 603 -40.40 7.71 20.12
N ARG A 604 -40.99 7.62 18.92
CA ARG A 604 -40.66 8.46 17.74
C ARG A 604 -41.91 8.70 16.88
N PRO A 605 -42.79 9.63 17.27
CA PRO A 605 -44.03 9.91 16.53
C PRO A 605 -43.79 10.56 15.15
N ASP A 606 -42.57 11.01 14.86
CA ASP A 606 -42.13 11.64 13.61
C ASP A 606 -41.86 10.65 12.45
N LEU A 607 -41.69 9.36 12.75
CA LEU A 607 -41.33 8.32 11.77
C LEU A 607 -42.55 7.65 11.11
N PRO A 608 -42.40 6.99 9.94
CA PRO A 608 -43.48 6.27 9.28
C PRO A 608 -44.23 5.31 10.21
N GLY A 609 -45.52 5.61 10.47
CA GLY A 609 -46.37 4.88 11.42
C GLY A 609 -46.57 5.56 12.79
N GLY A 610 -45.84 6.64 13.07
CA GLY A 610 -46.03 7.51 14.23
C GLY A 610 -47.12 8.56 14.03
N ALA A 611 -47.63 9.12 15.15
CA ALA A 611 -48.80 10.01 15.15
C ALA A 611 -48.60 11.37 14.44
N ASP A 612 -47.36 11.86 14.35
CA ASP A 612 -47.02 13.14 13.74
C ASP A 612 -46.48 12.99 12.30
N HIS A 613 -46.44 11.76 11.79
CA HIS A 613 -45.86 11.48 10.48
C HIS A 613 -46.74 11.99 9.33
N GLY A 614 -46.33 13.13 8.76
CA GLY A 614 -47.01 13.77 7.62
C GLY A 614 -47.59 15.16 7.93
N MET A 615 -47.43 15.68 9.16
CA MET A 615 -47.85 17.04 9.50
C MET A 615 -46.85 18.09 8.95
N PRO A 616 -47.32 19.13 8.21
CA PRO A 616 -46.44 20.16 7.67
C PRO A 616 -46.00 21.15 8.75
N SER A 617 -44.69 21.26 9.01
CA SER A 617 -44.16 22.21 9.98
C SER A 617 -44.11 23.65 9.43
N SER A 618 -44.90 24.53 10.04
CA SER A 618 -44.94 25.95 9.71
C SER A 618 -43.90 26.75 10.49
N ALA A 619 -42.67 26.86 9.97
CA ALA A 619 -41.76 28.02 10.14
C ALA A 619 -40.37 27.75 9.52
N SER A 620 -40.11 28.29 8.33
CA SER A 620 -38.73 28.48 7.83
C SER A 620 -38.23 29.87 8.20
N PRO A 621 -36.92 30.03 8.41
CA PRO A 621 -36.21 30.94 7.49
C PRO A 621 -34.81 30.45 7.06
N GLY A 622 -34.59 30.43 5.75
CA GLY A 622 -33.33 30.85 5.10
C GLY A 622 -32.10 29.91 5.18
N PRO A 623 -31.42 29.62 4.05
CA PRO A 623 -30.13 28.93 4.08
C PRO A 623 -29.00 29.89 4.48
N LEU A 624 -28.20 29.51 5.49
CA LEU A 624 -27.02 30.27 5.89
C LEU A 624 -25.72 29.69 5.30
N HIS A 625 -24.87 30.60 4.84
CA HIS A 625 -23.62 30.33 4.14
C HIS A 625 -22.47 29.97 5.11
N HIS A 626 -21.31 29.62 4.54
CA HIS A 626 -20.09 29.31 5.28
C HIS A 626 -19.65 30.42 6.26
N GLY A 627 -19.25 29.99 7.48
CA GLY A 627 -18.14 30.62 8.21
C GLY A 627 -18.45 31.86 9.06
N ASP A 628 -19.02 31.65 10.25
CA ASP A 628 -18.85 32.57 11.40
C ASP A 628 -18.64 31.75 12.67
N ARG A 629 -17.57 32.05 13.43
CA ARG A 629 -17.18 31.34 14.68
C ARG A 629 -17.67 32.02 15.96
N THR A 630 -18.51 33.06 15.85
CA THR A 630 -18.89 33.93 16.99
C THR A 630 -20.32 33.73 17.50
N ALA A 631 -21.13 32.90 16.85
CA ALA A 631 -22.55 32.70 17.17
C ALA A 631 -22.86 31.53 18.15
N LYS A 632 -21.91 31.13 19.01
CA LYS A 632 -22.10 29.99 19.96
C LYS A 632 -21.75 30.33 21.42
N PHE A 633 -22.07 31.55 21.87
CA PHE A 633 -21.80 32.02 23.25
C PHE A 633 -23.02 32.63 23.97
N ALA A 634 -24.25 32.34 23.52
CA ALA A 634 -25.48 32.98 24.01
C ALA A 634 -26.61 31.99 24.36
N LEU A 635 -26.30 30.77 24.81
CA LEU A 635 -27.30 29.77 25.24
C LEU A 635 -27.03 29.12 26.61
N ASP A 636 -25.84 29.28 27.20
CA ASP A 636 -25.46 28.71 28.51
C ASP A 636 -25.21 29.79 29.57
N ALA A 637 -26.14 30.72 29.73
CA ALA A 637 -26.15 31.71 30.82
C ALA A 637 -27.37 31.48 31.72
N PRO A 638 -27.21 30.96 32.94
CA PRO A 638 -28.33 30.87 33.88
C PRO A 638 -28.74 32.27 34.35
N GLN A 639 -30.05 32.49 34.43
CA GLN A 639 -30.72 33.67 34.98
C GLN A 639 -31.81 33.18 35.97
N PRO A 640 -32.20 34.02 36.94
CA PRO A 640 -32.07 33.72 38.37
C PRO A 640 -33.08 32.73 38.96
#